data_AF-A0A967YCA4-F1
#
_entry.id   AF-A0A967YCA4-F1
#
_cell.length_a   1.000
_cell.length_b   1.000
_cell.length_c   1.000
_cell.angle_alpha   90.00
_cell.angle_beta   90.00
_cell.angle_gamma   90.00
#
_symmetry.space_group_name_H-M   'P 1'
#
loop_
_entity.id
_entity.type
_entity.pdbx_description
1 polymer ?
#
loop_
_entity_poly.entity_id
_entity_poly.type
_entity_poly.pdbx_seq_one_letter_code
_entity_poly.pdbx_strand_id
1 'polypeptide(L)'
;MLSTSLTVVDGFPRAIERSVLRLARDEDTDVPIPGSGRVYWTALVALATGTLLVLGFFAGSLTAMVDFATIVSFITAPILGWLNLRAVTSQEVPPEHRPGRGMLTLSWVGLLLLGGTAVVYAVSLLG
;
A
#
# COMPACT_ATOMS: atom_id res chain seq x y z
N MET A 1 16.90 0.78 -7.48
CA MET A 1 15.67 -0.01 -7.77
C MET A 1 15.74 -1.46 -7.27
N LEU A 2 16.88 -1.98 -6.78
CA LEU A 2 16.92 -3.36 -6.25
C LEU A 2 15.98 -3.53 -5.04
N SER A 3 16.01 -2.60 -4.08
CA SER A 3 15.12 -2.63 -2.91
C SER A 3 13.64 -2.59 -3.30
N THR A 4 13.25 -1.71 -4.23
CA THR A 4 11.88 -1.62 -4.72
C THR A 4 11.43 -2.90 -5.41
N SER A 5 12.30 -3.52 -6.22
CA SER A 5 12.01 -4.82 -6.84
C SER A 5 11.86 -5.93 -5.80
N LEU A 6 12.72 -5.99 -4.78
CA LEU A 6 12.58 -6.95 -3.68
C LEU A 6 11.28 -6.74 -2.90
N THR A 7 10.90 -5.49 -2.63
CA THR A 7 9.61 -5.20 -1.97
C THR A 7 8.44 -5.73 -2.81
N VAL A 8 8.43 -5.53 -4.13
CA VAL A 8 7.36 -6.01 -5.03
C VAL A 8 7.33 -7.53 -5.16
N VAL A 9 8.50 -8.17 -5.29
CA VAL A 9 8.60 -9.62 -5.52
C VAL A 9 8.41 -10.45 -4.24
N ASP A 10 8.86 -9.97 -3.08
CA ASP A 10 8.80 -10.73 -1.83
C ASP A 10 7.87 -10.07 -0.79
N GLY A 11 7.99 -8.75 -0.61
CA GLY A 11 7.23 -8.02 0.40
C GLY A 11 5.72 -7.99 0.16
N PHE A 12 5.28 -7.58 -1.03
CA PHE A 12 3.86 -7.46 -1.36
C PHE A 12 3.12 -8.81 -1.34
N PRO A 13 3.62 -9.91 -1.94
CA PRO A 13 2.98 -11.22 -1.84
C PRO A 13 2.80 -11.69 -0.39
N ARG A 14 3.80 -11.48 0.49
CA ARG A 14 3.70 -11.81 1.91
C ARG A 14 2.67 -10.97 2.66
N ALA A 15 2.58 -9.68 2.33
CA ALA A 15 1.57 -8.79 2.92
C ALA A 15 0.17 -9.20 2.48
N ILE A 16 -0.03 -9.48 1.18
CA ILE A 16 -1.30 -9.94 0.62
C ILE A 16 -1.70 -11.28 1.24
N GLU A 17 -0.79 -12.25 1.32
CA GLU A 17 -1.06 -13.55 1.93
C GLU A 17 -1.58 -13.42 3.36
N ARG A 18 -0.89 -12.64 4.21
CA ARG A 18 -1.33 -12.44 5.60
C ARG A 18 -2.68 -11.75 5.68
N SER A 19 -2.92 -10.72 4.87
CA SER A 19 -4.20 -10.02 4.83
C SER A 19 -5.33 -10.96 4.41
N VAL A 20 -5.18 -11.68 3.29
CA VAL A 20 -6.19 -12.61 2.79
C VAL A 20 -6.49 -13.71 3.80
N LEU A 21 -5.44 -14.31 4.39
CA LEU A 21 -5.62 -15.38 5.36
C LEU A 21 -6.26 -14.89 6.65
N ARG A 22 -5.99 -13.66 7.08
CA ARG A 22 -6.64 -13.08 8.27
C ARG A 22 -8.09 -12.67 8.00
N LEU A 23 -8.40 -12.18 6.80
CA LEU A 23 -9.78 -11.86 6.39
C LEU A 23 -10.64 -13.11 6.15
N ALA A 24 -10.02 -14.23 5.75
CA ALA A 24 -10.73 -15.47 5.43
C ALA A 24 -10.90 -16.43 6.62
N ARG A 25 -10.29 -16.16 7.77
CA ARG A 25 -10.33 -17.01 8.96
C ARG A 25 -11.02 -16.29 10.12
N ASP A 26 -11.74 -17.07 10.92
CA ASP A 26 -12.36 -16.59 12.15
C ASP A 26 -11.30 -16.23 13.20
N GLU A 27 -11.60 -15.20 14.01
CA GLU A 27 -10.64 -14.60 14.97
C GLU A 27 -10.08 -15.60 15.98
N ASP A 28 -10.85 -16.64 16.34
CA ASP A 28 -10.52 -17.65 17.35
C ASP A 28 -9.56 -18.75 16.86
N THR A 29 -9.19 -18.77 15.58
CA THR A 29 -8.31 -19.82 15.04
C THR A 29 -6.84 -19.41 15.18
N ASP A 30 -6.24 -19.71 16.32
CA ASP A 30 -4.83 -19.39 16.65
C ASP A 30 -3.84 -20.39 16.00
N VAL A 31 -4.01 -20.61 14.69
CA VAL A 31 -3.17 -21.53 13.92
C VAL A 31 -2.06 -20.73 13.23
N PRO A 32 -0.78 -21.08 13.43
CA PRO A 32 0.33 -20.44 12.75
C PRO A 32 0.10 -20.42 11.24
N ILE A 33 0.15 -19.24 10.63
CA ILE A 33 0.11 -19.11 9.17
C ILE A 33 1.47 -19.57 8.64
N PRO A 34 1.56 -20.70 7.91
CA PRO A 34 2.83 -21.15 7.34
C PRO A 34 3.34 -20.11 6.34
N GLY A 35 4.66 -19.91 6.29
CA GLY A 35 5.26 -19.04 5.27
C GLY A 35 5.18 -19.65 3.86
N SER A 36 4.93 -18.80 2.86
CA SER A 36 4.98 -19.11 1.43
C SER A 36 3.93 -20.12 0.96
N GLY A 37 2.66 -19.90 1.32
CA GLY A 37 1.53 -20.74 0.92
C GLY A 37 1.04 -20.49 -0.50
N ARG A 38 -0.10 -21.09 -0.86
CA ARG A 38 -0.73 -20.91 -2.18
C ARG A 38 -1.01 -19.44 -2.49
N VAL A 39 -1.44 -18.67 -1.47
CA VAL A 39 -1.80 -17.25 -1.62
C VAL A 39 -0.58 -16.42 -2.00
N TYR A 40 0.57 -16.65 -1.36
CA TYR A 40 1.85 -16.02 -1.73
C TYR A 40 2.17 -16.20 -3.21
N TRP A 41 2.19 -17.45 -3.70
CA TRP A 41 2.54 -17.73 -5.09
C TRP A 41 1.52 -17.16 -6.08
N THR A 42 0.23 -17.22 -5.77
CA THR A 42 -0.80 -16.57 -6.61
C THR A 42 -0.63 -15.05 -6.65
N ALA A 43 -0.33 -14.41 -5.52
CA ALA A 43 -0.10 -12.97 -5.46
C ALA A 43 1.16 -12.56 -6.24
N LEU A 44 2.24 -13.33 -6.12
CA LEU A 44 3.47 -13.11 -6.88
C LEU A 44 3.24 -13.21 -8.40
N VAL A 45 2.59 -14.28 -8.85
CA VAL A 45 2.28 -14.44 -10.28
C VAL A 45 1.36 -13.32 -10.76
N ALA A 46 0.32 -12.96 -9.98
CA ALA A 46 -0.58 -11.87 -10.32
C ALA A 46 0.15 -10.53 -10.44
N LEU A 47 1.06 -10.20 -9.52
CA LEU A 47 1.88 -8.98 -9.57
C LEU A 47 2.83 -8.97 -10.76
N ALA A 48 3.49 -10.10 -11.05
CA ALA A 48 4.38 -10.23 -12.20
C ALA A 48 3.61 -10.04 -13.52
N THR A 49 2.49 -10.74 -13.69
CA THR A 49 1.62 -10.61 -14.87
C THR A 49 1.06 -9.20 -14.99
N GLY A 50 0.55 -8.62 -13.89
CA GLY A 50 0.03 -7.23 -13.88
C GLY A 50 1.09 -6.21 -14.29
N THR A 51 2.33 -6.37 -13.80
CA THR A 51 3.46 -5.51 -14.18
C THR A 51 3.76 -5.63 -15.67
N LEU A 52 3.83 -6.84 -16.22
CA LEU A 52 4.06 -7.07 -17.65
C LEU A 52 2.94 -6.49 -18.53
N LEU A 53 1.69 -6.60 -18.08
CA LEU A 53 0.54 -6.03 -18.79
C LEU A 53 0.61 -4.49 -18.83
N VAL A 54 0.90 -3.84 -17.70
CA VAL A 54 1.08 -2.38 -17.64
C VAL A 54 2.23 -1.96 -18.56
N LEU A 55 3.38 -2.64 -18.49
CA LEU A 55 4.52 -2.35 -19.36
C LEU A 55 4.18 -2.53 -20.84
N GLY A 56 3.45 -3.58 -21.20
CA GLY A 56 3.02 -3.82 -22.57
C GLY A 56 2.03 -2.76 -23.09
N PHE A 57 1.07 -2.36 -22.26
CA PHE A 57 0.07 -1.34 -22.62
C PHE A 57 0.69 0.05 -22.84
N PHE A 58 1.68 0.41 -22.04
CA PHE A 58 2.36 1.71 -22.12
C PHE A 58 3.70 1.68 -22.88
N ALA A 59 4.04 0.59 -23.58
CA ALA A 59 5.34 0.42 -24.24
C ALA A 59 5.70 1.54 -25.23
N GLY A 60 4.70 2.22 -25.81
CA GLY A 60 4.89 3.34 -26.75
C GLY A 60 5.09 4.72 -26.11
N SER A 61 4.87 4.89 -24.79
CA SER A 61 5.04 6.17 -24.10
C SER A 61 5.36 5.98 -22.61
N LEU A 62 6.63 6.13 -22.27
CA LEU A 62 7.08 6.12 -20.87
C LEU A 62 6.43 7.23 -20.05
N THR A 63 6.21 8.41 -20.65
CA THR A 63 5.54 9.53 -19.98
C THR A 63 4.13 9.14 -19.53
N ALA A 64 3.34 8.53 -20.41
CA ALA A 64 1.98 8.10 -20.06
C ALA A 64 1.96 7.04 -18.93
N MET A 65 2.94 6.13 -18.93
CA MET A 65 3.10 5.15 -17.84
C MET A 65 3.39 5.83 -16.50
N VAL A 66 4.32 6.79 -16.49
CA VAL A 66 4.73 7.52 -15.30
C VAL A 66 3.59 8.40 -14.78
N ASP A 67 2.84 9.06 -15.67
CA ASP A 67 1.68 9.86 -15.31
C ASP A 67 0.61 8.98 -14.65
N PHE A 68 0.29 7.83 -15.25
CA PHE A 68 -0.64 6.86 -14.66
C PHE A 68 -0.19 6.42 -13.25
N ALA A 69 1.08 6.01 -13.10
CA ALA A 69 1.62 5.58 -11.82
C ALA A 69 1.57 6.70 -10.77
N THR A 70 1.86 7.93 -11.17
CA THR A 70 1.82 9.12 -10.30
C THR A 70 0.40 9.45 -9.85
N ILE A 71 -0.59 9.44 -10.76
CA ILE A 71 -2.01 9.64 -10.43
C ILE A 71 -2.47 8.63 -9.39
N VAL A 72 -2.24 7.33 -9.66
CA VAL A 72 -2.64 6.26 -8.74
C VAL A 72 -1.96 6.42 -7.38
N SER A 73 -0.67 6.76 -7.36
CA SER A 73 0.09 6.93 -6.12
C SER A 73 -0.41 8.11 -5.29
N PHE A 74 -0.67 9.27 -5.91
CA PHE A 74 -1.16 10.44 -5.19
C PHE A 74 -2.57 10.25 -4.63
N ILE A 75 -3.46 9.58 -5.36
CA ILE A 75 -4.81 9.27 -4.86
C ILE A 75 -4.74 8.26 -3.70
N THR A 76 -3.87 7.25 -3.81
CA THR A 76 -3.79 6.16 -2.83
C THR A 76 -3.05 6.55 -1.56
N ALA A 77 -2.06 7.43 -1.64
CA ALA A 77 -1.22 7.83 -0.50
C ALA A 77 -2.00 8.39 0.72
N PRO A 78 -2.93 9.35 0.60
CA PRO A 78 -3.68 9.85 1.76
C PRO A 78 -4.57 8.76 2.38
N ILE A 79 -5.13 7.86 1.56
CA ILE A 79 -5.95 6.75 2.03
C ILE A 79 -5.11 5.80 2.89
N LEU A 80 -3.96 5.36 2.37
CA LEU A 80 -3.05 4.46 3.11
C LEU A 80 -2.48 5.12 4.36
N GLY A 81 -2.11 6.39 4.28
CA GLY A 81 -1.64 7.15 5.44
C GLY A 81 -2.70 7.23 6.55
N TRP A 82 -3.96 7.46 6.19
CA TRP A 82 -5.05 7.55 7.17
C TRP A 82 -5.35 6.20 7.79
N LEU A 83 -5.38 5.12 6.99
CA LEU A 83 -5.53 3.76 7.50
C LEU A 83 -4.40 3.39 8.46
N ASN A 84 -3.16 3.78 8.17
CA ASN A 84 -2.03 3.54 9.06
C ASN A 84 -2.17 4.29 10.39
N LEU A 85 -2.50 5.59 10.34
CA LEU A 85 -2.73 6.39 11.54
C LEU A 85 -3.89 5.83 12.39
N ARG A 86 -4.98 5.41 11.75
CA ARG A 86 -6.12 4.79 12.43
C ARG A 86 -5.75 3.45 13.06
N ALA A 87 -5.00 2.61 12.37
CA ALA A 87 -4.58 1.30 12.87
C ALA A 87 -3.69 1.44 14.11
N VAL A 88 -2.67 2.31 14.06
CA VAL A 88 -1.72 2.47 15.18
C VAL A 88 -2.32 3.20 16.39
N THR A 89 -3.40 3.96 16.20
CA THR A 89 -4.13 4.65 17.29
C THR A 89 -5.38 3.90 17.75
N SER A 90 -5.65 2.71 17.20
CA SER A 90 -6.79 1.87 17.56
C SER A 90 -6.79 1.49 19.04
N GLN A 91 -7.97 1.15 19.56
CA GLN A 91 -8.13 0.63 20.92
C GLN A 91 -7.40 -0.71 21.12
N GLU A 92 -7.23 -1.48 20.05
CA GLU A 92 -6.51 -2.77 20.05
C GLU A 92 -5.00 -2.65 20.28
N VAL A 93 -4.42 -1.47 20.07
CA VAL A 93 -3.00 -1.22 20.35
C VAL A 93 -2.84 -0.76 21.81
N PRO A 94 -2.01 -1.42 22.63
CA PRO A 94 -1.76 -1.00 24.01
C PRO A 94 -1.28 0.46 24.08
N PRO A 95 -1.73 1.27 25.07
CA PRO A 95 -1.38 2.68 25.17
C PRO A 95 0.12 2.99 25.10
N GLU A 96 0.95 2.12 25.66
CA GLU A 96 2.42 2.18 25.67
C GLU A 96 3.07 2.04 24.28
N HIS A 97 2.36 1.46 23.31
CA HIS A 97 2.82 1.29 21.94
C HIS A 97 2.21 2.29 20.97
N ARG A 98 1.30 3.17 21.45
CA ARG A 98 0.70 4.21 20.62
C ARG A 98 1.70 5.35 20.37
N PRO A 99 1.64 6.01 19.19
CA PRO A 99 2.51 7.12 18.88
C PRO A 99 2.30 8.29 19.86
N GLY A 100 3.40 8.88 20.31
CA GLY A 100 3.36 10.10 21.12
C GLY A 100 2.84 11.32 20.35
N ARG A 101 2.54 12.39 21.08
CA ARG A 101 1.96 13.63 20.52
C ARG A 101 2.75 14.22 19.34
N GLY A 102 4.08 14.20 19.38
CA GLY A 102 4.91 14.71 18.28
C GLY A 102 4.74 13.92 16.98
N MET A 103 4.70 12.58 17.08
CA MET A 103 4.49 11.72 15.92
C MET A 103 3.07 11.86 15.38
N LEU A 104 2.05 12.00 16.24
CA LEU A 104 0.68 12.28 15.82
C LEU A 104 0.58 13.61 15.04
N THR A 105 1.20 14.68 15.53
CA THR A 105 1.24 15.95 14.81
C THR A 105 1.92 15.79 13.46
N LEU A 106 3.05 15.08 13.40
CA LEU A 106 3.74 14.80 12.14
C LEU A 106 2.88 13.99 11.17
N SER A 107 2.15 12.98 11.64
CA SER A 107 1.23 12.19 10.83
C SER A 107 0.09 13.03 10.28
N TRP A 108 -0.51 13.92 11.08
CA TRP A 108 -1.57 14.82 10.62
C TRP A 108 -1.07 15.85 9.61
N VAL A 109 0.10 16.44 9.84
CA VAL A 109 0.75 17.34 8.86
C VAL A 109 1.05 16.58 7.57
N GLY A 110 1.59 15.36 7.66
CA GLY A 110 1.85 14.50 6.52
C GLY A 110 0.59 14.17 5.73
N LEU A 111 -0.53 13.86 6.40
CA LEU A 111 -1.81 13.63 5.76
C LEU A 111 -2.35 14.87 5.05
N LEU A 112 -2.22 16.04 5.67
CA LEU A 112 -2.60 17.31 5.05
C LEU A 112 -1.75 17.56 3.79
N LEU A 113 -0.44 17.31 3.84
CA LEU A 113 0.44 17.47 2.70
C LEU A 113 0.10 16.46 1.58
N LEU A 114 -0.09 15.18 1.91
CA LEU A 114 -0.47 14.15 0.94
C LEU A 114 -1.82 14.43 0.28
N GLY A 115 -2.82 14.83 1.07
CA GLY A 115 -4.13 15.21 0.55
C GLY A 115 -4.06 16.48 -0.30
N GLY A 116 -3.33 17.50 0.16
CA GLY A 116 -3.14 18.75 -0.56
C GLY A 116 -2.45 18.55 -1.90
N THR A 117 -1.35 17.79 -1.94
CA THR A 117 -0.65 17.51 -3.21
C THR A 117 -1.48 16.66 -4.15
N ALA A 118 -2.25 15.69 -3.65
CA ALA A 118 -3.18 14.91 -4.45
C ALA A 118 -4.27 15.79 -5.10
N VAL A 119 -4.85 16.73 -4.35
CA VAL A 119 -5.85 17.69 -4.87
C VAL A 119 -5.22 18.62 -5.90
N VAL A 120 -4.07 19.24 -5.59
CA VAL A 120 -3.37 20.14 -6.52
C VAL A 120 -3.06 19.43 -7.83
N TYR A 121 -2.56 18.19 -7.74
CA TYR A 121 -2.24 17.39 -8.92
C TYR A 121 -3.49 17.02 -9.72
N ALA A 122 -4.57 16.58 -9.06
CA ALA A 122 -5.84 16.28 -9.73
C ALA A 122 -6.41 17.51 -10.45
N VAL A 123 -6.31 18.70 -9.86
CA VAL A 123 -6.71 19.96 -10.51
C VAL A 123 -5.81 20.28 -11.71
N SER A 124 -4.50 20.10 -11.59
CA SER A 124 -3.56 20.35 -12.68
C SER A 124 -3.73 19.42 -13.89
N LEU A 125 -4.38 18.28 -13.71
CA LEU A 125 -4.69 17.35 -14.79
C LEU A 125 -5.99 17.74 -15.53
N LEU A 126 -6.87 18.53 -14.90
CA LEU A 126 -8.17 18.91 -15.42
C LEU A 126 -8.20 20.31 -16.08
N GLY A 127 -7.19 21.14 -15.84
CA GLY A 127 -7.02 22.47 -16.43
C GLY A 127 -5.91 22.50 -17.46
#